data_AF-A0A7W1AAT9-F1
#
_entry.id   AF-A0A7W1AAT9-F1
#
_cell.length_a   1.000
_cell.length_b   1.000
_cell.length_c   1.000
_cell.angle_alpha   90.00
_cell.angle_beta   90.00
_cell.angle_gamma   90.00
#
_symmetry.space_group_name_H-M   'P 1'
#
loop_
_entity.id
_entity.type
_entity.pdbx_description
1 polymer ?
#
loop_
_entity_poly.entity_id
_entity_poly.type
_entity_poly.pdbx_seq_one_letter_code
_entity_poly.pdbx_strand_id
1 'polypeptide(L)'
;MLPVLVLCAAVAGVAPKSANAGRECDGLIVCIPVAGPWVQVFGTAKPTYYQLACPGRGQVFGGLDADRAGPLGITFLGTLGGPVGPGVTTGRAAVFVAQATRSLSGFRPLLGCIPGGGGGGRGRTVAASTRELQAVAPAPEATVWRVKNVQLRDRQRERFTHACLADERLLSFSAAVAFRTVRPPSLSTLGSVRATARRVGERIVVDVRSGVERPANVRVQLQIQAVCARGRS
;
A
#
# COMPACT_ATOMS: atom_id res chain seq x y z
N MET A 1 -20.97 65.18 -10.76
CA MET A 1 -21.51 64.20 -11.71
C MET A 1 -20.35 63.59 -12.50
N LEU A 2 -20.19 62.26 -12.41
CA LEU A 2 -19.36 61.30 -13.18
C LEU A 2 -17.82 61.49 -13.31
N PRO A 3 -17.01 60.40 -13.44
CA PRO A 3 -17.25 58.98 -13.11
C PRO A 3 -16.18 58.32 -12.23
N VAL A 4 -16.59 57.22 -11.58
CA VAL A 4 -15.76 56.26 -10.83
C VAL A 4 -15.13 55.27 -11.80
N LEU A 5 -13.80 55.11 -11.74
CA LEU A 5 -13.04 54.16 -12.55
C LEU A 5 -12.73 52.92 -11.68
N VAL A 6 -13.51 51.85 -11.86
CA VAL A 6 -13.31 50.55 -11.21
C VAL A 6 -12.23 49.79 -11.96
N LEU A 7 -11.06 49.60 -11.34
CA LEU A 7 -9.98 48.79 -11.85
C LEU A 7 -10.12 47.35 -11.31
N CYS A 8 -10.74 46.47 -12.10
CA CYS A 8 -10.75 45.03 -11.80
C CYS A 8 -9.37 44.43 -12.12
N ALA A 9 -8.51 44.30 -11.12
CA ALA A 9 -7.27 43.53 -11.26
C ALA A 9 -7.60 42.03 -11.29
N ALA A 10 -7.44 41.41 -12.47
CA ALA A 10 -7.57 39.99 -12.67
C ALA A 10 -6.50 39.24 -11.85
N VAL A 11 -6.94 38.51 -10.83
CA VAL A 11 -6.08 37.57 -10.11
C VAL A 11 -5.84 36.39 -11.04
N ALA A 12 -4.69 36.36 -11.71
CA ALA A 12 -4.26 35.21 -12.48
C ALA A 12 -4.18 34.00 -11.55
N GLY A 13 -5.15 33.10 -11.67
CA GLY A 13 -5.20 31.86 -10.92
C GLY A 13 -3.95 31.05 -11.20
N VAL A 14 -3.08 30.92 -10.20
CA VAL A 14 -2.06 29.89 -10.18
C VAL A 14 -2.82 28.58 -10.02
N ALA A 15 -3.19 27.97 -11.15
CA ALA A 15 -3.74 26.63 -11.15
C ALA A 15 -2.73 25.73 -10.41
N PRO A 16 -3.16 24.95 -9.40
CA PRO A 16 -2.25 24.03 -8.74
C PRO A 16 -1.69 23.11 -9.82
N LYS A 17 -0.36 23.12 -9.99
CA LYS A 17 0.33 22.10 -10.79
C LYS A 17 -0.19 20.76 -10.33
N SER A 18 -0.79 20.01 -11.26
CA SER A 18 -1.13 18.61 -11.08
C SER A 18 0.04 17.97 -10.36
N ALA A 19 -0.20 17.41 -9.17
CA ALA A 19 0.76 16.50 -8.58
C ALA A 19 1.06 15.47 -9.67
N ASN A 20 2.33 15.37 -10.09
CA ASN A 20 2.73 14.36 -11.06
C ASN A 20 2.18 13.04 -10.54
N ALA A 21 1.29 12.41 -11.30
CA ALA A 21 0.79 11.08 -10.95
C ALA A 21 2.02 10.18 -10.74
N GLY A 22 1.97 9.29 -9.74
CA GLY A 22 3.08 8.37 -9.52
C GLY A 22 3.39 7.56 -10.77
N ARG A 23 4.59 6.99 -10.79
CA ARG A 23 5.11 6.25 -11.95
C ARG A 23 4.66 4.79 -11.94
N GLU A 24 3.68 4.43 -11.12
CA GLU A 24 3.21 3.04 -11.01
C GLU A 24 2.56 2.51 -12.29
N CYS A 25 2.15 3.40 -13.19
CA CYS A 25 1.58 3.05 -14.49
C CYS A 25 2.51 3.35 -15.68
N ASP A 26 3.72 3.87 -15.45
CA ASP A 26 4.64 4.21 -16.52
C ASP A 26 5.05 2.95 -17.29
N GLY A 27 4.89 2.97 -18.62
CA GLY A 27 5.22 1.84 -19.50
C GLY A 27 4.15 0.73 -19.59
N LEU A 28 3.00 0.89 -18.93
CA LEU A 28 1.89 -0.08 -18.98
C LEU A 28 0.79 0.39 -19.94
N ILE A 29 0.45 -0.43 -20.94
CA ILE A 29 -0.56 -0.11 -21.97
C ILE A 29 -1.96 0.02 -21.35
N VAL A 30 -2.30 -0.87 -20.42
CA VAL A 30 -3.54 -0.85 -19.64
C VAL A 30 -3.15 -0.80 -18.18
N CYS A 31 -3.47 0.29 -17.50
CA CYS A 31 -3.17 0.45 -16.08
C CYS A 31 -4.26 1.23 -15.36
N ILE A 32 -4.61 0.78 -14.16
CA ILE A 32 -5.50 1.46 -13.24
C ILE A 32 -4.64 1.91 -12.04
N PRO A 33 -4.41 3.21 -11.87
CA PRO A 33 -3.63 3.71 -10.74
C PRO A 33 -4.43 3.55 -9.44
N VAL A 34 -3.85 2.86 -8.46
CA VAL A 34 -4.45 2.64 -7.15
C VAL A 34 -3.56 3.28 -6.10
N ALA A 35 -4.01 4.43 -5.59
CA ALA A 35 -3.31 5.12 -4.53
C ALA A 35 -3.83 4.70 -3.16
N GLY A 36 -2.93 4.22 -2.30
CA GLY A 36 -3.23 3.86 -0.91
C GLY A 36 -3.35 5.07 0.02
N PRO A 37 -3.58 4.83 1.32
CA PRO A 37 -3.51 5.85 2.36
C PRO A 37 -2.06 6.23 2.69
N TRP A 38 -1.88 7.37 3.35
CA TRP A 38 -0.58 7.76 3.90
C TRP A 38 -0.23 6.93 5.13
N VAL A 39 0.81 6.10 5.04
CA VAL A 39 1.28 5.20 6.08
C VAL A 39 2.32 5.89 6.95
N GLN A 40 2.15 5.80 8.27
CA GLN A 40 3.08 6.34 9.26
C GLN A 40 4.35 5.48 9.35
N VAL A 41 5.52 6.09 9.37
CA VAL A 41 6.81 5.42 9.57
C VAL A 41 7.54 6.12 10.71
N PHE A 42 7.69 5.41 11.83
CA PHE A 42 8.47 5.94 12.95
C PHE A 42 9.96 5.93 12.60
N GLY A 43 10.67 6.96 13.07
CA GLY A 43 12.13 7.07 12.97
C GLY A 43 12.86 6.08 13.89
N THR A 44 12.67 4.79 13.65
CA THR A 44 13.30 3.69 14.40
C THR A 44 13.89 2.68 13.42
N ALA A 45 14.83 1.85 13.86
CA ALA A 45 15.38 0.78 13.03
C ALA A 45 14.35 -0.30 12.63
N LYS A 46 13.13 -0.27 13.16
CA LYS A 46 12.08 -1.24 12.81
C LYS A 46 11.37 -0.83 11.51
N PRO A 47 11.38 -1.67 10.47
CA PRO A 47 10.65 -1.39 9.25
C PRO A 47 9.13 -1.41 9.49
N THR A 48 8.44 -0.53 8.78
CA THR A 48 6.98 -0.50 8.67
C THR A 48 6.57 -1.25 7.41
N TYR A 49 5.73 -2.26 7.57
CA TYR A 49 5.15 -3.00 6.47
C TYR A 49 3.75 -2.47 6.18
N TYR A 50 3.35 -2.41 4.91
CA TYR A 50 1.98 -2.12 4.51
C TYR A 50 1.62 -2.80 3.19
N GLN A 51 0.58 -3.62 3.18
CA GLN A 51 0.07 -4.27 1.99
C GLN A 51 -1.01 -3.43 1.31
N LEU A 52 -0.85 -3.20 0.00
CA LEU A 52 -1.87 -2.63 -0.87
C LEU A 52 -2.26 -3.67 -1.93
N ALA A 53 -3.54 -3.74 -2.26
CA ALA A 53 -4.09 -4.71 -3.21
C ALA A 53 -4.92 -4.03 -4.30
N CYS A 54 -4.91 -4.61 -5.49
CA CYS A 54 -5.79 -4.21 -6.57
C CYS A 54 -7.26 -4.46 -6.19
N PRO A 55 -8.15 -3.48 -6.40
CA PRO A 55 -9.55 -3.57 -5.97
C PRO A 55 -10.40 -4.47 -6.88
N GLY A 56 -10.05 -4.58 -8.16
CA GLY A 56 -10.83 -5.35 -9.13
C GLY A 56 -10.57 -6.85 -9.04
N ARG A 57 -11.62 -7.65 -9.26
CA ARG A 57 -11.50 -9.10 -9.38
C ARG A 57 -10.66 -9.45 -10.60
N GLY A 58 -9.74 -10.40 -10.45
CA GLY A 58 -8.84 -10.82 -11.53
C GLY A 58 -7.79 -9.78 -11.93
N GLN A 59 -7.66 -8.67 -11.20
CA GLN A 59 -6.56 -7.73 -11.39
C GLN A 59 -5.30 -8.21 -10.68
N VAL A 60 -4.17 -7.91 -11.28
CA VAL A 60 -2.83 -8.15 -10.74
C VAL A 60 -2.05 -6.82 -10.74
N PHE A 61 -1.05 -6.69 -9.88
CA PHE A 61 -0.21 -5.49 -9.92
C PHE A 61 0.87 -5.63 -11.01
N GLY A 62 1.03 -4.58 -11.82
CA GLY A 62 2.04 -4.48 -12.87
C GLY A 62 3.10 -3.40 -12.61
N GLY A 63 2.87 -2.51 -11.66
CA GLY A 63 3.83 -1.47 -11.29
C GLY A 63 3.68 -1.01 -9.83
N LEU A 64 4.78 -0.50 -9.28
CA LEU A 64 4.91 -0.09 -7.89
C LEU A 64 5.63 1.24 -7.80
N ASP A 65 5.07 2.18 -7.06
CA ASP A 65 5.72 3.43 -6.71
C ASP A 65 5.24 3.89 -5.32
N ALA A 66 5.83 4.94 -4.78
CA ALA A 66 5.35 5.53 -3.54
C ALA A 66 5.67 7.03 -3.43
N ASP A 67 4.68 7.83 -3.05
CA ASP A 67 4.94 9.20 -2.59
C ASP A 67 5.61 9.15 -1.21
N ARG A 68 6.47 10.14 -0.94
CA ARG A 68 7.22 10.25 0.32
C ARG A 68 6.91 11.55 1.05
N ALA A 69 6.87 11.47 2.37
CA ALA A 69 6.80 12.60 3.29
C ALA A 69 7.90 12.44 4.34
N GLY A 70 9.04 13.09 4.12
CA GLY A 70 10.21 13.00 4.99
C GLY A 70 11.28 12.01 4.50
N PRO A 71 12.41 11.91 5.23
CA PRO A 71 13.54 11.06 4.84
C PRO A 71 13.26 9.60 5.24
N LEU A 72 13.00 8.74 4.25
CA LEU A 72 12.80 7.32 4.45
C LEU A 72 13.25 6.49 3.23
N GLY A 73 13.68 5.25 3.48
CA GLY A 73 13.88 4.24 2.44
C GLY A 73 12.59 3.45 2.23
N ILE A 74 12.27 3.11 0.98
CA ILE A 74 11.14 2.25 0.62
C ILE A 74 11.66 1.12 -0.25
N THR A 75 11.30 -0.11 0.09
CA THR A 75 11.44 -1.29 -0.76
C THR A 75 10.10 -1.99 -0.90
N PHE A 76 9.99 -2.90 -1.86
CA PHE A 76 8.76 -3.61 -2.12
C PHE A 76 9.01 -5.11 -2.06
N LEU A 77 8.19 -5.83 -1.30
CA LEU A 77 8.11 -7.28 -1.35
C LEU A 77 6.94 -7.63 -2.26
N GLY A 78 7.30 -8.14 -3.44
CA GLY A 78 6.35 -8.62 -4.43
C GLY A 78 7.10 -9.39 -5.50
N THR A 79 6.47 -10.44 -6.02
CA THR A 79 6.87 -11.08 -7.27
C THR A 79 6.47 -10.15 -8.41
N LEU A 80 7.26 -9.09 -8.62
CA LEU A 80 7.16 -8.29 -9.83
C LEU A 80 7.45 -9.24 -11.00
N GLY A 81 6.41 -9.61 -11.73
CA GLY A 81 6.56 -10.37 -12.94
C GLY A 81 7.35 -9.52 -13.93
N GLY A 82 8.59 -9.92 -14.23
CA GLY A 82 9.06 -9.77 -15.60
C GLY A 82 8.07 -10.44 -16.55
N PRO A 83 8.09 -10.12 -17.86
CA PRO A 83 7.09 -10.58 -18.82
C PRO A 83 7.13 -12.11 -18.93
N VAL A 84 6.36 -12.80 -18.10
CA VAL A 84 6.08 -14.22 -18.20
C VAL A 84 4.60 -14.36 -18.49
N GLY A 85 4.27 -15.35 -19.31
CA GLY A 85 2.96 -15.48 -19.94
C GLY A 85 1.77 -15.46 -18.97
N PRO A 86 0.55 -15.27 -19.52
CA PRO A 86 -0.68 -15.22 -18.74
C PRO A 86 -0.75 -16.39 -17.74
N GLY A 87 -0.94 -16.09 -16.45
CA GLY A 87 -1.13 -17.10 -15.40
C GLY A 87 0.13 -17.56 -14.64
N VAL A 88 1.34 -17.06 -14.96
CA VAL A 88 2.57 -17.58 -14.34
C VAL A 88 3.19 -16.65 -13.30
N THR A 89 3.09 -15.32 -13.41
CA THR A 89 3.40 -14.41 -12.29
C THR A 89 2.60 -13.11 -12.32
N THR A 90 1.88 -12.83 -11.23
CA THR A 90 1.80 -11.55 -10.50
C THR A 90 0.66 -11.68 -9.48
N GLY A 91 0.94 -11.31 -8.23
CA GLY A 91 -0.08 -11.31 -7.19
C GLY A 91 -1.10 -10.18 -7.39
N ARG A 92 -2.19 -10.20 -6.62
CA ARG A 92 -3.13 -9.07 -6.55
C ARG A 92 -2.72 -7.99 -5.54
N ALA A 93 -1.64 -8.21 -4.80
CA ALA A 93 -1.21 -7.35 -3.70
C ALA A 93 0.31 -7.34 -3.58
N ALA A 94 0.85 -6.20 -3.14
CA ALA A 94 2.26 -6.01 -2.86
C ALA A 94 2.43 -5.46 -1.44
N VAL A 95 3.54 -5.83 -0.78
CA VAL A 95 3.90 -5.32 0.54
C VAL A 95 4.96 -4.26 0.38
N PHE A 96 4.67 -3.06 0.85
CA PHE A 96 5.58 -1.93 0.90
C PHE A 96 6.31 -1.96 2.25
N VAL A 97 7.63 -1.85 2.21
CA VAL A 97 8.49 -1.87 3.38
C VAL A 97 9.20 -0.54 3.46
N ALA A 98 8.88 0.23 4.49
CA ALA A 98 9.43 1.56 4.68
C ALA A 98 10.22 1.63 5.99
N GLN A 99 11.36 2.30 5.96
CA GLN A 99 12.19 2.50 7.15
C GLN A 99 12.70 3.94 7.20
N ALA A 100 12.59 4.56 8.37
CA ALA A 100 13.14 5.87 8.67
C ALA A 100 14.09 5.75 9.87
N THR A 101 15.24 6.41 9.85
CA THR A 101 16.28 6.21 10.87
C THR A 101 16.18 7.14 12.06
N ARG A 102 15.54 8.32 11.93
CA ARG A 102 15.48 9.34 12.99
C ARG A 102 14.18 10.13 13.04
N SER A 103 13.67 10.55 11.88
CA SER A 103 12.48 11.39 11.80
C SER A 103 11.22 10.55 11.65
N LEU A 104 10.12 11.03 12.25
CA LEU A 104 8.79 10.60 11.85
C LEU A 104 8.61 10.98 10.38
N SER A 105 8.26 9.98 9.58
CA SER A 105 8.03 10.13 8.15
C SER A 105 6.73 9.43 7.78
N GLY A 106 6.33 9.57 6.52
CA GLY A 106 5.23 8.80 5.95
C GLY A 106 5.44 8.54 4.48
N PHE A 107 4.71 7.57 3.95
CA PHE A 107 4.68 7.29 2.52
C PHE A 107 3.27 6.96 2.08
N ARG A 108 2.98 7.15 0.79
CA ARG A 108 1.72 6.72 0.18
C ARG A 108 2.04 5.63 -0.84
N PRO A 109 1.62 4.37 -0.62
CA PRO A 109 1.86 3.32 -1.59
C PRO A 109 1.01 3.54 -2.83
N LEU A 110 1.62 3.39 -4.00
CA LEU A 110 0.98 3.51 -5.31
C LEU A 110 1.12 2.18 -6.04
N LEU A 111 0.01 1.66 -6.56
CA LEU A 111 -0.07 0.35 -7.18
C LEU A 111 -0.69 0.48 -8.57
N GLY A 112 0.06 0.11 -9.60
CA GLY A 112 -0.44 0.05 -10.98
C GLY A 112 -1.13 -1.30 -11.18
N CYS A 113 -2.45 -1.29 -11.36
CA CYS A 113 -3.23 -2.52 -11.50
C CYS A 113 -3.59 -2.79 -12.97
N ILE A 114 -3.38 -4.02 -13.41
CA ILE A 114 -3.68 -4.47 -14.78
C ILE A 114 -4.64 -5.67 -14.74
N PRO A 115 -5.43 -5.92 -15.79
CA PRO A 115 -6.18 -7.17 -15.92
C PRO A 115 -5.21 -8.38 -15.95
N GLY A 116 -5.45 -9.40 -15.12
CA GLY A 116 -4.62 -10.61 -15.06
C GLY A 116 -4.79 -11.57 -16.23
N GLY A 117 -5.76 -11.32 -17.12
CA GLY A 117 -5.94 -12.03 -18.37
C GLY A 117 -5.25 -11.29 -19.52
N GLY A 118 -4.33 -11.98 -20.22
CA GLY A 118 -3.68 -11.45 -21.41
C GLY A 118 -4.71 -11.06 -22.47
N GLY A 119 -4.76 -9.78 -22.83
CA GLY A 119 -5.48 -9.31 -24.01
C GLY A 119 -4.77 -9.82 -25.26
N GLY A 120 -5.13 -11.02 -25.72
CA GLY A 120 -4.48 -11.72 -26.83
C GLY A 120 -5.43 -12.13 -27.95
N GLY A 121 -6.51 -11.39 -28.19
CA GLY A 121 -7.41 -11.60 -29.34
C GLY A 121 -6.85 -11.10 -30.68
N ARG A 122 -5.54 -11.03 -30.86
CA ARG A 122 -4.92 -10.72 -32.16
C ARG A 122 -4.04 -11.88 -32.56
N GLY A 123 -4.55 -12.68 -33.50
CA GLY A 123 -3.82 -13.74 -34.17
C GLY A 123 -2.50 -13.20 -34.69
N ARG A 124 -1.41 -13.66 -34.09
CA ARG A 124 -0.08 -13.57 -34.69
C ARG A 124 0.23 -14.95 -35.24
N THR A 125 0.33 -15.03 -36.56
CA THR A 125 1.11 -16.05 -37.25
C THR A 125 2.55 -15.93 -36.77
N VAL A 126 2.89 -16.69 -35.75
CA VAL A 126 4.29 -16.94 -35.36
C VAL A 126 4.49 -18.43 -35.53
N ALA A 127 5.47 -18.81 -36.35
CA ALA A 127 5.88 -20.20 -36.50
C ALA A 127 6.13 -20.79 -35.10
N ALA A 128 5.40 -21.84 -34.76
CA ALA A 128 5.50 -22.50 -33.47
C ALA A 128 6.92 -23.02 -33.29
N SER A 129 7.68 -22.42 -32.39
CA SER A 129 8.95 -22.99 -31.94
C SER A 129 8.66 -24.29 -31.21
N THR A 130 9.17 -25.41 -31.71
CA THR A 130 9.02 -26.78 -31.16
C THR A 130 9.71 -26.99 -29.80
N ARG A 131 10.23 -25.93 -29.17
CA ARG A 131 10.69 -25.95 -27.78
C ARG A 131 9.86 -24.96 -26.96
N GLU A 132 8.80 -25.48 -26.37
CA GLU A 132 8.07 -24.80 -25.32
C GLU A 132 8.93 -24.87 -24.05
N LEU A 133 9.63 -23.77 -23.73
CA LEU A 133 10.24 -23.59 -22.42
C LEU A 133 9.08 -23.46 -21.42
N GLN A 134 8.66 -24.57 -20.82
CA GLN A 134 7.72 -24.54 -19.71
C GLN A 134 8.38 -23.75 -18.57
N ALA A 135 7.87 -22.55 -18.31
CA ALA A 135 8.21 -21.83 -17.10
C ALA A 135 7.81 -22.73 -15.92
N VAL A 136 8.79 -23.15 -15.12
CA VAL A 136 8.55 -23.89 -13.88
C VAL A 136 7.58 -23.05 -13.04
N ALA A 137 6.43 -23.62 -12.70
CA ALA A 137 5.48 -22.96 -11.82
C ALA A 137 6.22 -22.51 -10.55
N PRO A 138 6.06 -21.26 -10.09
CA PRO A 138 6.72 -20.79 -8.88
C PRO A 138 6.44 -21.78 -7.75
N ALA A 139 7.49 -22.20 -7.03
CA ALA A 139 7.32 -23.05 -5.85
C ALA A 139 6.27 -22.42 -4.93
N PRO A 140 5.35 -23.22 -4.34
CA PRO A 140 4.31 -22.67 -3.48
C PRO A 140 4.97 -21.85 -2.37
N GLU A 141 4.55 -20.58 -2.26
CA GLU A 141 5.11 -19.65 -1.28
C GLU A 141 4.92 -20.27 0.12
N ALA A 142 6.04 -20.61 0.77
CA ALA A 142 6.05 -21.31 2.05
C ALA A 142 5.42 -20.45 3.17
N THR A 143 5.38 -19.13 2.98
CA THR A 143 4.83 -18.14 3.90
C THR A 143 3.71 -17.34 3.26
N VAL A 144 2.61 -17.16 3.98
CA VAL A 144 1.42 -16.42 3.56
C VAL A 144 1.22 -15.19 4.43
N TRP A 145 0.92 -14.05 3.82
CA TRP A 145 0.54 -12.83 4.52
C TRP A 145 -0.96 -12.80 4.78
N ARG A 146 -1.37 -12.85 6.06
CA ARG A 146 -2.76 -12.67 6.51
C ARG A 146 -2.93 -11.24 7.00
N VAL A 147 -3.60 -10.41 6.20
CA VAL A 147 -3.76 -8.97 6.48
C VAL A 147 -5.18 -8.64 6.96
N LYS A 148 -5.28 -7.90 8.06
CA LYS A 148 -6.53 -7.37 8.60
C LYS A 148 -6.49 -5.84 8.60
N ASN A 149 -7.43 -5.24 7.89
CA ASN A 149 -7.61 -3.79 7.84
C ASN A 149 -8.76 -3.38 8.77
N VAL A 150 -8.53 -2.42 9.65
CA VAL A 150 -9.51 -1.96 10.64
C VAL A 150 -9.59 -0.44 10.59
N GLN A 151 -10.80 0.09 10.47
CA GLN A 151 -11.05 1.53 10.62
C GLN A 151 -11.02 1.88 12.11
N LEU A 152 -10.15 2.80 12.50
CA LEU A 152 -10.08 3.30 13.88
C LEU A 152 -11.26 4.23 14.13
N ARG A 153 -11.88 4.05 15.30
CA ARG A 153 -12.93 4.96 15.80
C ARG A 153 -12.25 6.18 16.41
N ASP A 154 -13.01 7.22 16.68
CA ASP A 154 -12.50 8.42 17.36
C ASP A 154 -12.47 8.22 18.88
N ARG A 155 -11.87 7.10 19.31
CA ARG A 155 -11.65 6.73 20.70
C ARG A 155 -10.19 6.92 21.07
N GLN A 156 -9.95 7.34 22.30
CA GLN A 156 -8.60 7.53 22.87
C GLN A 156 -7.80 6.22 22.91
N ARG A 157 -8.46 5.10 23.20
CA ARG A 157 -7.84 3.77 23.28
C ARG A 157 -8.71 2.73 22.61
N GLU A 158 -8.10 1.89 21.80
CA GLU A 158 -8.75 0.74 21.14
C GLU A 158 -7.82 -0.48 21.18
N ARG A 159 -8.41 -1.68 21.20
CA ARG A 159 -7.67 -2.93 21.19
C ARG A 159 -8.20 -3.84 20.08
N PHE A 160 -7.29 -4.43 19.32
CA PHE A 160 -7.62 -5.32 18.22
C PHE A 160 -6.82 -6.61 18.31
N THR A 161 -7.39 -7.68 17.76
CA THR A 161 -6.73 -8.99 17.66
C THR A 161 -6.71 -9.48 16.22
N HIS A 162 -5.68 -10.24 15.89
CA HIS A 162 -5.53 -10.95 14.62
C HIS A 162 -4.73 -12.24 14.83
N ALA A 163 -4.83 -13.18 13.90
CA ALA A 163 -4.12 -14.46 13.96
C ALA A 163 -3.96 -15.06 12.55
N CYS A 164 -3.15 -16.10 12.45
CA CYS A 164 -3.15 -16.99 11.30
C CYS A 164 -4.42 -17.86 11.27
N LEU A 165 -4.66 -18.58 10.17
CA LEU A 165 -5.73 -19.59 10.14
C LEU A 165 -5.39 -20.80 11.03
N ALA A 166 -6.38 -21.66 11.29
CA ALA A 166 -6.22 -22.79 12.22
C ALA A 166 -5.08 -23.76 11.87
N ASP A 167 -4.82 -24.00 10.58
CA ASP A 167 -3.75 -24.89 10.09
C ASP A 167 -2.46 -24.14 9.71
N GLU A 168 -2.30 -22.93 10.25
CA GLU A 168 -1.18 -22.05 9.97
C GLU A 168 -0.46 -21.64 11.26
N ARG A 169 0.87 -21.61 11.20
CA ARG A 169 1.71 -21.18 12.32
C ARG A 169 2.13 -19.73 12.18
N LEU A 170 1.95 -18.94 13.24
CA LEU A 170 2.41 -17.54 13.27
C LEU A 170 3.93 -17.47 13.36
N LEU A 171 4.57 -16.97 12.30
CA LEU A 171 6.02 -16.77 12.22
C LEU A 171 6.42 -15.37 12.69
N SER A 172 5.78 -14.35 12.12
CA SER A 172 6.05 -12.95 12.45
C SER A 172 4.80 -12.08 12.28
N PHE A 173 4.84 -10.87 12.81
CA PHE A 173 3.72 -9.94 12.76
C PHE A 173 4.18 -8.49 12.71
N SER A 174 3.31 -7.63 12.18
CA SER A 174 3.51 -6.18 12.21
C SER A 174 2.17 -5.46 12.28
N ALA A 175 2.22 -4.17 12.63
CA ALA A 175 1.06 -3.30 12.60
C ALA A 175 1.48 -1.93 12.05
N ALA A 176 0.64 -1.36 11.20
CA ALA A 176 0.87 -0.06 10.58
C ALA A 176 -0.38 0.82 10.71
N VAL A 177 -0.16 2.10 10.96
CA VAL A 177 -1.22 3.12 10.99
C VAL A 177 -1.18 3.88 9.67
N ALA A 178 -2.36 4.12 9.09
CA ALA A 178 -2.48 4.85 7.84
C ALA A 178 -3.64 5.85 7.84
N PHE A 179 -3.47 6.95 7.11
CA PHE A 179 -4.37 8.09 7.08
C PHE A 179 -4.93 8.27 5.66
N ARG A 180 -6.24 8.20 5.51
CA ARG A 180 -6.91 8.35 4.20
C ARG A 180 -7.09 9.83 3.88
N THR A 181 -6.05 10.42 3.33
CA THR A 181 -6.01 11.80 2.83
C THR A 181 -5.33 11.82 1.47
N VAL A 182 -5.63 12.83 0.65
CA VAL A 182 -4.99 12.99 -0.66
C VAL A 182 -3.58 13.56 -0.51
N ARG A 183 -3.46 14.63 0.29
CA ARG A 183 -2.18 15.30 0.55
C ARG A 183 -1.43 14.63 1.71
N PRO A 184 -0.09 14.76 1.77
CA PRO A 184 0.67 14.31 2.94
C PRO A 184 0.09 14.89 4.24
N PRO A 185 -0.19 14.07 5.27
CA PRO A 185 -0.58 14.58 6.58
C PRO A 185 0.58 15.35 7.22
N SER A 186 0.26 16.32 8.07
CA SER A 186 1.27 16.99 8.90
C SER A 186 1.98 15.99 9.82
N LEU A 187 3.19 16.31 10.28
CA LEU A 187 3.92 15.47 11.25
C LEU A 187 3.13 15.28 12.56
N SER A 188 2.41 16.31 13.02
CA SER A 188 1.51 16.21 14.18
C SER A 188 0.37 15.21 13.92
N THR A 189 -0.26 15.26 12.75
CA THR A 189 -1.31 14.30 12.36
C THR A 189 -0.74 12.89 12.26
N LEU A 190 0.40 12.70 11.61
CA LEU A 190 1.08 11.40 11.54
C LEU A 190 1.37 10.89 12.95
N GLY A 191 1.89 11.73 13.84
CA GLY A 191 2.26 11.38 15.21
C GLY A 191 1.08 11.19 16.17
N SER A 192 -0.12 11.62 15.77
CA SER A 192 -1.31 11.60 16.63
C SER A 192 -1.78 10.20 17.02
N VAL A 193 -1.40 9.16 16.30
CA VAL A 193 -1.81 7.78 16.57
C VAL A 193 -0.58 6.90 16.75
N ARG A 194 -0.61 6.06 17.79
CA ARG A 194 0.41 5.06 18.07
C ARG A 194 -0.22 3.69 18.23
N ALA A 195 0.26 2.73 17.46
CA ALA A 195 -0.11 1.32 17.59
C ALA A 195 1.08 0.54 18.16
N THR A 196 0.81 -0.35 19.12
CA THR A 196 1.80 -1.29 19.66
C THR A 196 1.26 -2.70 19.50
N ALA A 197 1.97 -3.53 18.74
CA ALA A 197 1.64 -4.92 18.53
C ALA A 197 2.50 -5.83 19.40
N ARG A 198 1.91 -6.90 19.93
CA ARG A 198 2.60 -7.97 20.65
C ARG A 198 1.95 -9.31 20.36
N ARG A 199 2.73 -10.39 20.50
CA ARG A 199 2.23 -11.76 20.45
C ARG A 199 1.73 -12.19 21.84
N VAL A 200 0.57 -12.84 21.89
CA VAL A 200 -0.01 -13.48 23.07
C VAL A 200 -0.49 -14.87 22.62
N GLY A 201 0.31 -15.91 22.91
CA GLY A 201 0.12 -17.24 22.32
C GLY A 201 0.24 -17.18 20.79
N GLU A 202 -0.74 -17.75 20.07
CA GLU A 202 -0.84 -17.69 18.61
C GLU A 202 -1.56 -16.43 18.07
N ARG A 203 -1.90 -15.48 18.95
CA ARG A 203 -2.62 -14.26 18.58
C ARG A 203 -1.72 -13.04 18.61
N ILE A 204 -2.01 -12.11 17.73
CA ILE A 204 -1.47 -10.76 17.72
C ILE A 204 -2.48 -9.88 18.44
N VAL A 205 -2.03 -9.16 19.47
CA VAL A 205 -2.80 -8.13 20.15
C VAL A 205 -2.19 -6.78 19.81
N VAL A 206 -3.02 -5.87 19.31
CA VAL A 206 -2.62 -4.50 18.98
C VAL A 206 -3.38 -3.54 19.87
N ASP A 207 -2.65 -2.79 20.69
CA ASP A 207 -3.17 -1.69 21.48
C ASP A 207 -2.91 -0.38 20.72
N VAL A 208 -3.95 0.41 20.48
CA VAL A 208 -3.91 1.68 19.78
C VAL A 208 -4.22 2.81 20.74
N ARG A 209 -3.43 3.89 20.68
CA ARG A 209 -3.64 5.14 21.40
C ARG A 209 -3.76 6.27 20.40
N SER A 210 -4.85 7.02 20.48
CA SER A 210 -5.10 8.22 19.68
C SER A 210 -4.93 9.46 20.57
N GLY A 211 -4.15 10.43 20.12
CA GLY A 211 -4.00 11.74 20.75
C GLY A 211 -5.12 12.71 20.35
N VAL A 212 -5.22 13.80 21.10
CA VAL A 212 -6.22 14.86 20.88
C VAL A 212 -6.03 15.64 19.57
N GLU A 213 -4.83 15.58 18.97
CA GLU A 213 -4.49 16.28 17.72
C GLU A 213 -4.98 15.57 16.45
N ARG A 214 -5.69 14.45 16.56
CA ARG A 214 -6.23 13.74 15.39
C ARG A 214 -7.31 14.59 14.71
N PRO A 215 -7.17 14.96 13.42
CA PRO A 215 -8.20 15.74 12.74
C PRO A 215 -9.50 14.94 12.63
N ALA A 216 -10.63 15.55 13.01
CA ALA A 216 -11.94 14.90 13.02
C ALA A 216 -12.37 14.33 11.65
N ASN A 217 -11.87 14.92 10.56
CA ASN A 217 -12.26 14.56 9.19
C ASN A 217 -11.29 13.57 8.51
N VAL A 218 -10.30 13.04 9.23
CA VAL A 218 -9.33 12.10 8.67
C VAL A 218 -9.66 10.68 9.11
N ARG A 219 -10.03 9.84 8.14
CA ARG A 219 -10.22 8.41 8.38
C ARG A 219 -8.86 7.74 8.60
N VAL A 220 -8.64 7.25 9.81
CA VAL A 220 -7.43 6.52 10.19
C VAL A 220 -7.69 5.02 10.19
N GLN A 221 -6.79 4.26 9.60
CA GLN A 221 -6.86 2.81 9.47
C GLN A 221 -5.66 2.17 10.18
N LEU A 222 -5.92 1.07 10.86
CA LEU A 222 -4.91 0.14 11.32
C LEU A 222 -4.84 -1.04 10.35
N GLN A 223 -3.64 -1.41 9.91
CA GLN A 223 -3.40 -2.66 9.22
C GLN A 223 -2.55 -3.58 10.11
N ILE A 224 -3.09 -4.76 10.42
CA ILE A 224 -2.41 -5.82 11.18
C ILE A 224 -2.00 -6.90 10.20
N GLN A 225 -0.75 -7.32 10.23
CA GLN A 225 -0.20 -8.33 9.34
C GLN A 225 0.33 -9.50 10.17
N ALA A 226 -0.06 -10.71 9.78
CA ALA A 226 0.50 -11.95 10.27
C ALA A 226 1.20 -12.66 9.11
N VAL A 227 2.48 -12.99 9.28
CA VAL A 227 3.21 -13.87 8.36
C VAL A 227 3.09 -15.28 8.91
N CYS A 228 2.48 -16.15 8.11
CA CYS A 228 2.03 -17.47 8.53
C CYS A 228 2.72 -18.54 7.68
N ALA A 229 3.21 -19.61 8.29
CA ALA A 229 3.63 -20.81 7.56
C ALA A 229 2.44 -21.77 7.44
N ARG A 230 2.29 -22.39 6.26
CA ARG A 230 1.38 -23.53 6.10
C ARG A 230 2.01 -24.77 6.73
N GLY A 231 1.29 -25.43 7.62
CA GLY A 231 1.78 -26.61 8.36
C GLY A 231 1.33 -26.56 9.82
N ARG A 232 0.92 -27.71 10.36
CA ARG A 232 0.37 -27.83 11.72
C ARG A 232 1.39 -27.37 12.76
N SER A 233 0.92 -26.55 13.71
CA SER A 233 1.60 -26.23 14.98
C SER A 233 1.66 -27.44 15.90
#